data_AF-A0A7R9Q5W6-F1
#
_entry.id   AF-A0A7R9Q5W6-F1
#
_cell.length_a   1.000
_cell.length_b   1.000
_cell.length_c   1.000
_cell.angle_alpha   90.00
_cell.angle_beta   90.00
_cell.angle_gamma   90.00
#
_symmetry.space_group_name_H-M   'P 1'
#
loop_
_entity.id
_entity.type
_entity.pdbx_description
1 polymer ?
#
loop_
_entity_poly.entity_id
_entity_poly.type
_entity_poly.pdbx_seq_one_letter_code
_entity_poly.pdbx_strand_id
1 'polypeptide(L)'
;MAPPVYGDLGKQARDLFAKNYRKHSSVFRVRFRPHRRSQDITTASTDPYHSYTPFICNVCLTLIDFGLIKLDVKTKTPAGVEFTVNGTSNNDTGRVNASLETKYYFRDWGFTLKEKWNTDNTLATELSVEDQLIKGSKLAFSANFAPQSGKKAGTLKSSLKADHFNANADIDFDYGGALFHGSAVLGLCIEFYVYNKHVGLWLQKNGFETYVRQFRDEHKIDGKCLLTLTEDDLRSPPLHIQVLGDIKRLGIALRALQESNAELVVCLMGRSLIGSLDLNKHSLKSHNNHMNHSNLDYLSNDDFSDEFHVNRSEGQREMKPESWKALIAMLYFFTATWITAIVMVIVHDRVPDMQTYPPLPDIFLDNIPLIPHAFNMCEICGLVLFIIWTVILVFHKHRFILLRRMFSLFGSVFFLRCVTMLITSLSVPGRHLQCKARPYGSWLERVSQAFLIWQGGGMSIQGVRTCGDYMFSGHTVVLTLLNFFITEYTPTSLYLVHTLSWVLNLFGIFFILAAHEHYSIDVFIAFYISTRLFLYYHTLANNQALYQNDRKRTRIWFPLFYFFESGVHDIVPNVFDNPFRSQHWKLNVFLKKLMPKVFDKSKQL
;
A
#
# COMPACT_ATOMS: atom_id res chain seq x y z
N MET A 1 -31.16 -27.84 7.97
CA MET A 1 -30.61 -26.60 7.35
C MET A 1 -31.76 -25.67 7.01
N ALA A 2 -31.62 -24.36 7.25
CA ALA A 2 -32.63 -23.37 6.89
C ALA A 2 -32.73 -23.20 5.36
N PRO A 3 -33.94 -23.23 4.76
CA PRO A 3 -34.12 -23.04 3.33
C PRO A 3 -33.84 -21.59 2.89
N PRO A 4 -33.55 -21.34 1.60
CA PRO A 4 -33.42 -19.99 1.06
C PRO A 4 -34.75 -19.23 1.13
N VAL A 5 -34.69 -17.91 1.04
CA VAL A 5 -35.88 -17.05 0.91
C VAL A 5 -36.57 -17.36 -0.42
N TYR A 6 -37.90 -17.18 -0.51
CA TYR A 6 -38.67 -17.43 -1.74
C TYR A 6 -38.05 -16.77 -2.98
N GLY A 7 -37.64 -15.51 -2.86
CA GLY A 7 -36.99 -14.76 -3.94
C GLY A 7 -35.63 -15.31 -4.39
N ASP A 8 -34.99 -16.16 -3.58
CA ASP A 8 -33.71 -16.83 -3.88
C ASP A 8 -33.89 -18.29 -4.36
N LEU A 9 -35.12 -18.82 -4.42
CA LEU A 9 -35.38 -20.14 -4.99
C LEU A 9 -34.95 -20.18 -6.47
N GLY A 10 -34.18 -21.21 -6.83
CA GLY A 10 -33.63 -21.35 -8.19
C GLY A 10 -32.65 -20.25 -8.60
N LYS A 11 -32.13 -19.44 -7.65
CA LYS A 11 -31.19 -18.35 -7.96
C LYS A 11 -29.94 -18.84 -8.68
N GLN A 12 -29.38 -19.98 -8.29
CA GLN A 12 -28.21 -20.55 -8.97
C GLN A 12 -28.47 -20.87 -10.45
N ALA A 13 -29.66 -21.38 -10.77
CA ALA A 13 -30.09 -21.62 -12.15
C ALA A 13 -30.33 -20.29 -12.89
N ARG A 14 -31.05 -19.35 -12.27
CA ARG A 14 -31.26 -18.00 -12.86
C ARG A 14 -29.95 -17.26 -13.10
N ASP A 15 -28.99 -17.36 -12.19
CA ASP A 15 -27.66 -16.77 -12.32
C ASP A 15 -26.86 -17.39 -13.46
N LEU A 16 -27.01 -18.71 -13.72
CA LEU A 16 -26.40 -19.37 -14.89
C LEU A 16 -26.97 -18.84 -16.21
N PHE A 17 -28.30 -18.68 -16.30
CA PHE A 17 -28.94 -18.12 -17.49
C PHE A 17 -28.64 -16.63 -17.67
N ALA A 18 -28.61 -15.85 -16.58
CA ALA A 18 -28.30 -14.43 -16.60
C ALA A 18 -26.82 -14.15 -16.95
N LYS A 19 -25.89 -15.03 -16.56
CA LYS A 19 -24.47 -14.94 -16.95
C LYS A 19 -24.23 -15.27 -18.42
N ASN A 20 -24.99 -16.22 -18.99
CA ASN A 20 -24.80 -16.65 -20.38
C ASN A 20 -25.43 -15.73 -21.43
N TYR A 21 -26.36 -14.85 -21.05
CA TYR A 21 -26.95 -13.85 -21.96
C TYR A 21 -26.04 -12.63 -22.23
N ARG A 22 -24.95 -12.45 -21.48
CA ARG A 22 -23.98 -11.36 -21.64
C ARG A 22 -22.71 -11.90 -22.30
N LYS A 23 -22.78 -12.15 -23.61
CA LYS A 23 -21.79 -12.95 -24.34
C LYS A 23 -20.42 -12.28 -24.56
N HIS A 24 -20.21 -11.00 -24.19
CA HIS A 24 -18.89 -10.37 -24.26
C HIS A 24 -18.57 -9.48 -23.04
N SER A 25 -18.80 -9.96 -21.82
CA SER A 25 -18.36 -9.25 -20.61
C SER A 25 -17.01 -9.76 -20.08
N SER A 26 -15.97 -8.93 -20.17
CA SER A 26 -14.67 -9.16 -19.50
C SER A 26 -14.72 -8.62 -18.07
N VAL A 27 -14.67 -9.51 -17.08
CA VAL A 27 -14.68 -9.13 -15.66
C VAL A 27 -13.26 -9.14 -15.11
N PHE A 28 -12.71 -7.96 -14.80
CA PHE A 28 -11.42 -7.81 -14.14
C PHE A 28 -11.62 -7.54 -12.65
N ARG A 29 -11.53 -8.59 -11.83
CA ARG A 29 -11.61 -8.46 -10.37
C ARG A 29 -10.21 -8.39 -9.78
N VAL A 30 -9.82 -7.22 -9.26
CA VAL A 30 -8.55 -7.01 -8.56
C VAL A 30 -8.82 -6.95 -7.06
N ARG A 31 -8.50 -8.03 -6.35
CA ARG A 31 -8.62 -8.12 -4.90
C ARG A 31 -7.28 -7.78 -4.26
N PHE A 32 -7.20 -6.65 -3.55
CA PHE A 32 -6.05 -6.33 -2.71
C PHE A 32 -6.28 -6.94 -1.31
N ARG A 33 -5.57 -8.02 -0.99
CA ARG A 33 -5.47 -8.56 0.38
C ARG A 33 -4.10 -8.22 0.96
N PRO A 34 -4.02 -7.65 2.17
CA PRO A 34 -2.77 -7.66 2.91
C PRO A 34 -2.41 -9.09 3.33
N HIS A 35 -1.12 -9.42 3.25
CA HIS A 35 -0.58 -10.75 3.55
C HIS A 35 -0.71 -11.04 5.07
N ARG A 36 -1.39 -12.14 5.43
CA ARG A 36 -1.53 -12.61 6.83
C ARG A 36 -0.32 -13.49 7.17
N ARG A 37 0.53 -13.02 8.08
CA ARG A 37 1.58 -13.82 8.75
C ARG A 37 0.87 -14.80 9.70
N SER A 38 1.12 -16.11 9.61
CA SER A 38 0.77 -17.03 10.69
C SER A 38 1.80 -16.85 11.82
N GLN A 39 1.34 -16.42 12.97
CA GLN A 39 2.08 -16.56 14.22
C GLN A 39 1.29 -17.55 15.07
N ASP A 40 1.79 -18.78 15.17
CA ASP A 40 1.68 -19.53 16.41
C ASP A 40 2.63 -18.85 17.39
N ILE A 41 2.14 -18.50 18.59
CA ILE A 41 2.87 -18.48 19.86
C ILE A 41 1.85 -18.20 20.96
N THR A 42 1.69 -19.19 21.82
CA THR A 42 1.26 -19.08 23.21
C THR A 42 2.18 -18.14 23.98
N THR A 43 1.69 -17.01 24.46
CA THR A 43 2.06 -16.42 25.76
C THR A 43 1.08 -15.29 26.09
N ALA A 44 0.55 -15.35 27.31
CA ALA A 44 -0.27 -14.31 27.89
C ALA A 44 0.59 -13.10 28.30
N SER A 45 0.26 -11.92 27.79
CA SER A 45 0.50 -10.65 28.49
C SER A 45 -0.63 -9.67 28.15
N THR A 46 -1.13 -9.04 29.20
CA THR A 46 -2.29 -8.14 29.24
C THR A 46 -1.90 -6.72 28.84
N ASP A 47 -2.37 -6.26 27.67
CA ASP A 47 -2.62 -4.84 27.36
C ASP A 47 -3.57 -4.71 26.13
N PRO A 48 -4.73 -4.02 26.20
CA PRO A 48 -5.82 -4.18 25.22
C PRO A 48 -5.95 -3.06 24.18
N TYR A 49 -4.87 -2.36 23.78
CA TYR A 49 -4.97 -1.30 22.76
C TYR A 49 -3.79 -1.30 21.78
N HIS A 50 -3.81 -2.21 20.79
CA HIS A 50 -3.41 -1.97 19.39
C HIS A 50 -3.27 -3.30 18.63
N SER A 51 -4.40 -3.85 18.18
CA SER A 51 -4.41 -4.93 17.20
C SER A 51 -4.64 -4.35 15.80
N TYR A 52 -3.54 -4.17 15.04
CA TYR A 52 -3.60 -3.79 13.63
C TYR A 52 -4.23 -4.92 12.81
N THR A 53 -5.48 -4.74 12.39
CA THR A 53 -6.16 -5.66 11.46
C THR A 53 -6.11 -5.11 10.03
N PRO A 54 -5.87 -5.96 9.01
CA PRO A 54 -5.61 -5.53 7.65
C PRO A 54 -6.81 -4.90 6.94
N PHE A 55 -6.59 -3.75 6.29
CA PHE A 55 -7.54 -3.11 5.38
C PHE A 55 -7.74 -3.95 4.10
N ILE A 56 -8.98 -4.27 3.75
CA ILE A 56 -9.30 -4.99 2.50
C ILE A 56 -10.01 -4.04 1.55
N CYS A 57 -9.36 -3.74 0.43
CA CYS A 57 -9.94 -3.01 -0.69
C CYS A 57 -10.13 -3.98 -1.87
N ASN A 58 -11.38 -4.18 -2.30
CA ASN A 58 -11.70 -4.93 -3.50
C ASN A 58 -12.11 -3.95 -4.60
N VAL A 59 -11.36 -3.90 -5.69
CA VAL A 59 -11.71 -3.14 -6.88
C VAL A 59 -12.19 -4.12 -7.94
N CYS A 60 -13.43 -4.00 -8.38
CA CYS A 60 -14.02 -4.84 -9.40
C CYS A 60 -14.39 -3.98 -10.61
N LEU A 61 -13.63 -4.11 -11.70
CA LEU A 61 -13.97 -3.51 -12.98
C LEU A 61 -14.75 -4.55 -13.79
N THR A 62 -15.98 -4.24 -14.17
CA THR A 62 -16.81 -5.13 -14.98
C THR A 62 -17.15 -4.41 -16.27
N LEU A 63 -16.52 -4.82 -17.37
CA LEU A 63 -16.93 -4.40 -18.72
C LEU A 63 -18.06 -5.32 -19.16
N ILE A 64 -19.26 -4.78 -19.36
CA ILE A 64 -20.44 -5.56 -19.77
C ILE A 64 -20.84 -5.06 -21.15
N ASP A 65 -20.29 -5.71 -22.19
CA ASP A 65 -20.46 -5.37 -23.61
C ASP A 65 -20.00 -3.94 -23.98
N PHE A 66 -19.86 -3.65 -25.28
CA PHE A 66 -19.38 -2.35 -25.80
C PHE A 66 -20.26 -1.14 -25.38
N GLY A 67 -21.44 -1.39 -24.79
CA GLY A 67 -22.43 -0.39 -24.38
C GLY A 67 -22.42 0.03 -22.91
N LEU A 68 -21.90 -0.76 -21.94
CA LEU A 68 -22.01 -0.42 -20.51
C LEU A 68 -20.71 -0.70 -19.73
N ILE A 69 -20.10 0.37 -19.21
CA ILE A 69 -18.91 0.31 -18.37
C ILE A 69 -19.34 0.43 -16.90
N LYS A 70 -19.01 -0.57 -16.06
CA LYS A 70 -19.30 -0.55 -14.62
C LYS A 70 -18.03 -0.68 -13.77
N LEU A 71 -17.83 0.25 -12.85
CA LEU A 71 -16.73 0.30 -11.90
C LEU A 71 -17.29 0.20 -10.47
N ASP A 72 -16.99 -0.89 -9.76
CA ASP A 72 -17.39 -1.10 -8.36
C ASP A 72 -16.14 -1.13 -7.46
N VAL A 73 -16.03 -0.20 -6.52
CA VAL A 73 -14.98 -0.14 -5.49
C VAL A 73 -15.61 -0.44 -4.14
N LYS A 74 -15.17 -1.51 -3.48
CA LYS A 74 -15.64 -1.91 -2.14
C LYS A 74 -14.51 -1.90 -1.13
N THR A 75 -14.66 -1.11 -0.08
CA THR A 75 -13.69 -0.97 1.00
C THR A 75 -14.35 -1.34 2.31
N LYS A 76 -13.73 -2.25 3.07
CA LYS A 76 -14.19 -2.62 4.41
C LYS A 76 -13.15 -2.19 5.44
N THR A 77 -13.56 -1.36 6.39
CA THR A 77 -12.70 -0.89 7.49
C THR A 77 -12.76 -1.85 8.68
N PRO A 78 -11.67 -1.92 9.48
CA PRO A 78 -11.67 -2.64 10.76
C PRO A 78 -12.74 -2.15 11.75
N ALA A 79 -13.05 -0.85 11.72
CA ALA A 79 -14.00 -0.18 12.60
C ALA A 79 -15.47 -0.53 12.32
N GLY A 80 -15.75 -1.50 11.44
CA GLY A 80 -17.12 -1.92 11.12
C GLY A 80 -17.82 -0.99 10.13
N VAL A 81 -17.09 -0.25 9.30
CA VAL A 81 -17.68 0.58 8.23
C VAL A 81 -17.31 0.02 6.86
N GLU A 82 -18.28 -0.15 5.98
CA GLU A 82 -18.10 -0.61 4.60
C GLU A 82 -18.57 0.45 3.62
N PHE A 83 -17.66 0.90 2.75
CA PHE A 83 -17.94 1.84 1.68
C PHE A 83 -17.97 1.09 0.35
N THR A 84 -19.01 1.33 -0.44
CA THR A 84 -19.16 0.83 -1.81
C THR A 84 -19.41 2.03 -2.71
N VAL A 85 -18.43 2.36 -3.56
CA VAL A 85 -18.57 3.37 -4.60
C VAL A 85 -18.75 2.64 -5.92
N ASN A 86 -19.84 2.96 -6.63
CA ASN A 86 -20.12 2.38 -7.94
C ASN A 86 -20.32 3.50 -8.96
N GLY A 87 -19.74 3.34 -10.15
CA GLY A 87 -19.96 4.19 -11.32
C GLY A 87 -20.33 3.34 -12.53
N THR A 88 -21.44 3.67 -13.18
CA THR A 88 -21.91 3.04 -14.42
C THR A 88 -22.00 4.08 -15.52
N SER A 89 -21.28 3.89 -16.62
CA SER A 89 -21.37 4.69 -17.85
C SER A 89 -22.07 3.86 -18.91
N ASN A 90 -23.23 4.33 -19.38
CA ASN A 90 -23.95 3.73 -20.49
C ASN A 90 -23.58 4.48 -21.78
N ASN A 91 -22.80 3.85 -22.64
CA ASN A 91 -22.32 4.40 -23.90
C ASN A 91 -23.44 4.61 -24.92
N ASP A 92 -24.53 3.84 -24.86
CA ASP A 92 -25.66 3.97 -25.80
C ASP A 92 -26.49 5.24 -25.52
N THR A 93 -26.56 5.67 -24.25
CA THR A 93 -27.33 6.86 -23.83
C THR A 93 -26.45 8.05 -23.46
N GLY A 94 -25.12 7.86 -23.41
CA GLY A 94 -24.16 8.84 -22.90
C GLY A 94 -24.31 9.18 -21.41
N ARG A 95 -25.20 8.50 -20.68
CA ARG A 95 -25.50 8.80 -19.26
C ARG A 95 -24.50 8.10 -18.35
N VAL A 96 -23.98 8.87 -17.40
CA VAL A 96 -23.10 8.37 -16.33
C VAL A 96 -23.86 8.48 -15.01
N ASN A 97 -24.11 7.33 -14.39
CA ASN A 97 -24.74 7.25 -13.07
C ASN A 97 -23.70 6.78 -12.05
N ALA A 98 -23.68 7.38 -10.87
CA ALA A 98 -22.85 6.93 -9.77
C ALA A 98 -23.68 6.75 -8.50
N SER A 99 -23.23 5.85 -7.63
CA SER A 99 -23.83 5.60 -6.32
C SER A 99 -22.77 5.38 -5.27
N LEU A 100 -22.90 6.05 -4.13
CA LEU A 100 -22.13 5.84 -2.91
C LEU A 100 -23.02 5.11 -1.90
N GLU A 101 -22.58 3.96 -1.41
CA GLU A 101 -23.24 3.20 -0.35
C GLU A 101 -22.29 3.05 0.83
N THR A 102 -22.71 3.49 2.01
CA THR A 102 -21.98 3.39 3.27
C THR A 102 -22.78 2.49 4.22
N LYS A 103 -22.15 1.47 4.79
CA LYS A 103 -22.74 0.59 5.80
C LYS A 103 -21.96 0.67 7.10
N TYR A 104 -22.64 0.94 8.19
CA TYR A 104 -22.13 0.95 9.54
C TYR A 104 -22.67 -0.28 10.28
N TYR A 105 -21.78 -1.15 10.71
CA TYR A 105 -22.09 -2.34 11.49
C TYR A 105 -21.86 -2.06 12.98
N PHE A 106 -22.92 -1.85 13.74
CA PHE A 106 -22.84 -1.66 15.20
C PHE A 106 -22.97 -3.02 15.88
N ARG A 107 -21.85 -3.73 15.99
CA ARG A 107 -21.80 -5.12 16.48
C ARG A 107 -22.30 -5.26 17.92
N ASP A 108 -22.05 -4.26 18.77
CA ASP A 108 -22.42 -4.30 20.19
C ASP A 108 -23.95 -4.30 20.41
N TRP A 109 -24.69 -3.77 19.43
CA TRP A 109 -26.13 -3.55 19.53
C TRP A 109 -26.92 -4.32 18.45
N GLY A 110 -26.25 -5.12 17.62
CA GLY A 110 -26.90 -5.95 16.58
C GLY A 110 -27.66 -5.15 15.50
N PHE A 111 -27.39 -3.85 15.34
CA PHE A 111 -27.98 -3.03 14.28
C PHE A 111 -26.96 -2.64 13.21
N THR A 112 -27.43 -2.52 11.98
CA THR A 112 -26.66 -2.07 10.82
C THR A 112 -27.39 -0.89 10.20
N LEU A 113 -26.69 0.23 10.06
CA LEU A 113 -27.17 1.40 9.35
C LEU A 113 -26.54 1.42 7.96
N LYS A 114 -27.34 1.58 6.92
CA LYS A 114 -26.89 1.64 5.55
C LYS A 114 -27.44 2.91 4.91
N GLU A 115 -26.57 3.72 4.35
CA GLU A 115 -26.92 4.93 3.62
C GLU A 115 -26.45 4.79 2.18
N LYS A 116 -27.32 5.11 1.23
CA LYS A 116 -27.01 5.08 -0.18
C LYS A 116 -27.44 6.39 -0.82
N TRP A 117 -26.52 6.99 -1.55
CA TRP A 117 -26.74 8.23 -2.29
C TRP A 117 -26.36 8.05 -3.75
N ASN A 118 -27.22 8.50 -4.65
CA ASN A 118 -27.03 8.39 -6.10
C ASN A 118 -26.88 9.78 -6.75
N THR A 119 -26.37 9.81 -7.98
CA THR A 119 -26.26 11.02 -8.83
C THR A 119 -27.59 11.69 -9.14
N ASP A 120 -28.71 10.96 -9.07
CA ASP A 120 -30.07 11.51 -9.21
C ASP A 120 -30.58 12.19 -7.92
N ASN A 121 -29.67 12.51 -6.99
CA ASN A 121 -29.92 13.05 -5.65
C ASN A 121 -30.85 12.21 -4.77
N THR A 122 -31.15 10.96 -5.13
CA THR A 122 -31.98 10.08 -4.30
C THR A 122 -31.17 9.55 -3.13
N LEU A 123 -31.67 9.79 -1.91
CA LEU A 123 -31.11 9.29 -0.66
C LEU A 123 -31.92 8.09 -0.18
N ALA A 124 -31.24 7.00 0.16
CA ALA A 124 -31.84 5.78 0.68
C ALA A 124 -31.14 5.40 2.00
N THR A 125 -31.89 5.38 3.09
CA THR A 125 -31.40 5.04 4.44
C THR A 125 -32.08 3.75 4.89
N GLU A 126 -31.32 2.71 5.17
CA GLU A 126 -31.78 1.39 5.62
C GLU A 126 -31.21 1.10 7.01
N LEU A 127 -32.06 0.93 8.01
CA LEU A 127 -31.73 0.51 9.36
C LEU A 127 -32.18 -0.94 9.54
N SER A 128 -31.25 -1.87 9.75
CA SER A 128 -31.58 -3.28 9.99
C SER A 128 -31.10 -3.76 11.35
N VAL A 129 -31.95 -4.46 12.08
CA VAL A 129 -31.67 -5.10 13.37
C VAL A 129 -31.74 -6.61 13.17
N GLU A 130 -30.68 -7.31 13.54
CA GLU A 130 -30.58 -8.77 13.44
C GLU A 130 -30.50 -9.39 14.83
N ASP A 131 -31.17 -10.53 15.02
CA ASP A 131 -31.07 -11.43 16.18
C ASP A 131 -31.40 -10.84 17.58
N GLN A 132 -31.93 -9.61 17.68
CA GLN A 132 -32.25 -8.98 18.96
C GLN A 132 -33.58 -9.44 19.60
N LEU A 133 -34.60 -9.73 18.79
CA LEU A 133 -35.92 -10.14 19.29
C LEU A 133 -36.01 -11.66 19.40
N ILE A 134 -35.67 -12.36 18.32
CA ILE A 134 -35.68 -13.82 18.21
C ILE A 134 -34.44 -14.23 17.40
N LYS A 135 -33.78 -15.33 17.81
CA LYS A 135 -32.64 -15.88 17.06
C LYS A 135 -33.08 -16.26 15.64
N GLY A 136 -32.44 -15.68 14.63
CA GLY A 136 -32.79 -15.81 13.22
C GLY A 136 -33.79 -14.77 12.71
N SER A 137 -34.21 -13.81 13.55
CA SER A 137 -35.04 -12.68 13.11
C SER A 137 -34.21 -11.53 12.58
N LYS A 138 -34.68 -10.90 11.50
CA LYS A 138 -34.11 -9.68 10.94
C LYS A 138 -35.22 -8.72 10.57
N LEU A 139 -35.23 -7.56 11.20
CA LEU A 139 -36.10 -6.44 10.90
C LEU A 139 -35.29 -5.37 10.18
N ALA A 140 -35.80 -4.80 9.09
CA ALA A 140 -35.14 -3.72 8.37
C ALA A 140 -36.16 -2.64 7.96
N PHE A 141 -35.87 -1.40 8.31
CA PHE A 141 -36.62 -0.23 7.89
C PHE A 141 -35.80 0.52 6.83
N SER A 142 -36.34 0.70 5.63
CA SER A 142 -35.69 1.51 4.58
C SER A 142 -36.54 2.73 4.25
N ALA A 143 -35.91 3.91 4.20
CA ALA A 143 -36.53 5.16 3.79
C ALA A 143 -35.82 5.69 2.54
N ASN A 144 -36.59 6.00 1.51
CA ASN A 144 -36.09 6.55 0.25
C ASN A 144 -36.68 7.95 0.05
N PHE A 145 -35.82 8.91 -0.27
CA PHE A 145 -36.19 10.29 -0.54
C PHE A 145 -35.57 10.77 -1.85
N ALA A 146 -36.43 11.15 -2.80
CA ALA A 146 -36.02 11.74 -4.07
C ALA A 146 -36.35 13.24 -4.08
N PRO A 147 -35.38 14.14 -3.82
CA PRO A 147 -35.63 15.57 -3.66
C PRO A 147 -36.16 16.24 -4.94
N GLN A 148 -35.78 15.73 -6.11
CA GLN A 148 -36.23 16.27 -7.40
C GLN A 148 -37.74 16.10 -7.65
N SER A 149 -38.35 15.05 -7.10
CA SER A 149 -39.78 14.76 -7.24
C SER A 149 -40.57 14.98 -5.94
N GLY A 150 -39.88 15.25 -4.83
CA GLY A 150 -40.47 15.25 -3.49
C GLY A 150 -40.94 13.88 -3.00
N LYS A 151 -40.77 12.80 -3.79
CA LYS A 151 -41.28 11.47 -3.47
C LYS A 151 -40.50 10.87 -2.29
N LYS A 152 -41.24 10.60 -1.21
CA LYS A 152 -40.84 9.81 -0.05
C LYS A 152 -41.49 8.43 -0.12
N ALA A 153 -40.69 7.38 0.06
CA ALA A 153 -41.18 6.00 0.19
C ALA A 153 -40.49 5.34 1.37
N GLY A 154 -41.23 4.52 2.12
CA GLY A 154 -40.70 3.73 3.23
C GLY A 154 -40.98 2.26 3.00
N THR A 155 -40.08 1.36 3.36
CA THR A 155 -40.30 -0.09 3.27
C THR A 155 -39.90 -0.74 4.59
N LEU A 156 -40.80 -1.47 5.23
CA LEU A 156 -40.52 -2.26 6.43
C LEU A 156 -40.43 -3.73 6.05
N LYS A 157 -39.27 -4.33 6.28
CA LYS A 157 -38.99 -5.74 5.97
C LYS A 157 -38.80 -6.51 7.27
N SER A 158 -39.48 -7.64 7.38
CA SER A 158 -39.35 -8.57 8.49
C SER A 158 -39.02 -9.94 7.93
N SER A 159 -38.02 -10.60 8.49
CA SER A 159 -37.64 -11.94 8.07
C SER A 159 -37.32 -12.80 9.29
N LEU A 160 -37.73 -14.07 9.24
CA LEU A 160 -37.52 -15.04 10.28
C LEU A 160 -36.97 -16.32 9.67
N LYS A 161 -35.76 -16.69 10.10
CA LYS A 161 -35.04 -17.86 9.65
C LYS A 161 -34.91 -18.87 10.78
N ALA A 162 -35.44 -20.06 10.58
CA ALA A 162 -35.34 -21.18 11.51
C ALA A 162 -34.82 -22.43 10.79
N ASP A 163 -34.52 -23.48 11.54
CA ASP A 163 -34.22 -24.77 10.94
C ASP A 163 -35.45 -25.27 10.17
N HIS A 164 -35.25 -25.61 8.89
CA HIS A 164 -36.30 -26.10 7.98
C HIS A 164 -37.39 -25.08 7.60
N PHE A 165 -37.31 -23.82 8.03
CA PHE A 165 -38.31 -22.80 7.71
C PHE A 165 -37.69 -21.42 7.50
N ASN A 166 -38.18 -20.67 6.51
CA ASN A 166 -37.78 -19.28 6.26
C ASN A 166 -39.00 -18.47 5.81
N ALA A 167 -39.38 -17.45 6.59
CA ALA A 167 -40.48 -16.54 6.26
C ALA A 167 -40.01 -15.10 6.16
N ASN A 168 -40.64 -14.34 5.27
CA ASN A 168 -40.46 -12.90 5.15
C ASN A 168 -41.81 -12.19 4.97
N ALA A 169 -41.84 -10.92 5.38
CA ALA A 169 -42.94 -10.00 5.23
C ALA A 169 -42.39 -8.60 4.96
N ASP A 170 -42.66 -8.06 3.78
CA ASP A 170 -42.24 -6.73 3.34
C ASP A 170 -43.49 -5.83 3.20
N ILE A 171 -43.45 -4.64 3.78
CA ILE A 171 -44.51 -3.64 3.74
C ILE A 171 -43.96 -2.38 3.09
N ASP A 172 -44.45 -2.05 1.90
CA ASP A 172 -44.05 -0.88 1.15
C ASP A 172 -45.06 0.25 1.35
N PHE A 173 -44.63 1.37 1.91
CA PHE A 173 -45.38 2.60 2.10
C PHE A 173 -45.02 3.58 0.97
N ASP A 174 -45.89 3.70 -0.02
CA ASP A 174 -45.81 4.72 -1.08
C ASP A 174 -47.06 5.64 -1.03
N TYR A 175 -47.06 6.73 -1.78
CA TYR A 175 -48.19 7.66 -1.88
C TYR A 175 -49.49 6.99 -2.36
N GLY A 176 -49.38 5.84 -3.05
CA GLY A 176 -50.51 5.05 -3.54
C GLY A 176 -51.12 4.08 -2.51
N GLY A 177 -50.61 4.01 -1.29
CA GLY A 177 -51.07 3.11 -0.23
C GLY A 177 -49.99 2.16 0.27
N ALA A 178 -50.30 1.39 1.32
CA ALA A 178 -49.42 0.36 1.86
C ALA A 178 -49.64 -0.98 1.14
N LEU A 179 -48.58 -1.55 0.56
CA LEU A 179 -48.61 -2.86 -0.09
C LEU A 179 -47.89 -3.89 0.80
N PHE A 180 -48.55 -5.03 1.06
CA PHE A 180 -48.01 -6.12 1.88
C PHE A 180 -47.60 -7.30 1.02
N HIS A 181 -46.35 -7.76 1.17
CA HIS A 181 -45.81 -8.94 0.50
C HIS A 181 -45.29 -9.92 1.55
N GLY A 182 -45.93 -11.09 1.69
CA GLY A 182 -45.47 -12.16 2.57
C GLY A 182 -45.07 -13.41 1.80
N SER A 183 -43.99 -14.08 2.19
CA SER A 183 -43.67 -15.41 1.67
C SER A 183 -43.07 -16.32 2.74
N ALA A 184 -43.26 -17.63 2.57
CA ALA A 184 -42.75 -18.65 3.47
C ALA A 184 -42.23 -19.84 2.67
N VAL A 185 -41.07 -20.37 3.05
CA VAL A 185 -40.43 -21.52 2.43
C VAL A 185 -40.17 -22.59 3.50
N LEU A 186 -40.67 -23.80 3.25
CA LEU A 186 -40.48 -24.97 4.09
C LEU A 186 -39.48 -25.93 3.43
N GLY A 187 -38.45 -26.32 4.17
CA GLY A 187 -37.41 -27.24 3.73
C GLY A 187 -37.65 -28.64 4.28
N LEU A 188 -38.33 -29.48 3.51
CA LEU A 188 -38.46 -30.91 3.82
C LEU A 188 -37.17 -31.63 3.45
N CYS A 189 -36.49 -32.19 4.46
CA CYS A 189 -35.35 -33.09 4.25
C CYS A 189 -35.90 -34.49 3.99
N ILE A 190 -35.99 -34.90 2.73
CA ILE A 190 -36.18 -36.31 2.40
C ILE A 190 -34.79 -36.94 2.46
N GLU A 191 -34.43 -37.54 3.59
CA GLU A 191 -33.18 -38.31 3.73
C GLU A 191 -33.24 -39.56 2.84
N PHE A 192 -32.73 -39.42 1.61
CA PHE A 192 -32.49 -40.55 0.73
C PHE A 192 -31.20 -41.29 1.17
N TYR A 193 -31.37 -42.55 1.57
CA TYR A 193 -30.34 -43.57 1.80
C TYR A 193 -29.48 -43.87 0.55
N VAL A 194 -28.72 -42.91 0.04
CA VAL A 194 -27.90 -43.06 -1.17
C VAL A 194 -26.47 -42.58 -0.93
N TYR A 195 -25.74 -43.22 -0.02
CA TYR A 195 -24.30 -42.92 0.17
C TYR A 195 -23.36 -44.00 -0.41
N ASN A 196 -23.75 -45.28 -0.45
CA ASN A 196 -22.83 -46.35 -0.86
C ASN A 196 -22.87 -46.74 -2.37
N LYS A 197 -23.89 -46.32 -3.14
CA LYS A 197 -23.96 -46.66 -4.58
C LYS A 197 -22.95 -45.89 -5.43
N HIS A 198 -22.59 -44.67 -5.05
CA HIS A 198 -21.75 -43.79 -5.87
C HIS A 198 -20.28 -44.23 -5.95
N VAL A 199 -19.72 -44.75 -4.85
CA VAL A 199 -18.33 -45.27 -4.83
C VAL A 199 -18.20 -46.52 -5.71
N GLY A 200 -19.17 -47.44 -5.63
CA GLY A 200 -19.20 -48.63 -6.49
C GLY A 200 -19.33 -48.29 -7.99
N LEU A 201 -20.20 -47.34 -8.34
CA LEU A 201 -20.33 -46.86 -9.73
C LEU A 201 -19.06 -46.16 -10.22
N TRP A 202 -18.37 -45.42 -9.35
CA TRP A 202 -17.11 -44.76 -9.69
C TRP A 202 -15.99 -45.78 -9.94
N LEU A 203 -15.87 -46.81 -9.10
CA LEU A 203 -14.91 -47.90 -9.29
C LEU A 203 -15.18 -48.67 -10.59
N GLN A 204 -16.45 -48.99 -10.89
CA GLN A 204 -16.84 -49.67 -12.13
C GLN A 204 -16.49 -48.82 -13.37
N LYS A 205 -16.77 -47.51 -13.34
CA LYS A 205 -16.45 -46.58 -14.43
C LYS A 205 -14.95 -46.45 -14.71
N ASN A 206 -14.12 -46.59 -13.67
CA ASN A 206 -12.66 -46.54 -13.80
C ASN A 206 -12.02 -47.93 -14.05
N GLY A 207 -12.84 -48.97 -14.23
CA GLY A 207 -12.38 -50.31 -14.59
C GLY A 207 -11.94 -51.19 -13.40
N PHE A 208 -12.36 -50.86 -12.17
CA PHE A 208 -12.04 -51.58 -10.93
C PHE A 208 -13.24 -52.31 -10.34
N GLU A 209 -14.03 -52.99 -11.18
CA GLU A 209 -15.28 -53.65 -10.79
C GLU A 209 -15.08 -54.78 -9.77
N THR A 210 -13.95 -55.48 -9.85
CA THR A 210 -13.56 -56.58 -8.94
C THR A 210 -13.45 -56.13 -7.48
N TYR A 211 -13.06 -54.88 -7.23
CA TYR A 211 -12.84 -54.33 -5.89
C TYR A 211 -14.09 -53.65 -5.30
N VAL A 212 -15.20 -53.57 -6.06
CA VAL A 212 -16.43 -52.90 -5.61
C VAL A 212 -17.00 -53.53 -4.35
N ARG A 213 -17.04 -54.87 -4.26
CA ARG A 213 -17.54 -55.57 -3.07
C ARG A 213 -16.69 -55.29 -1.84
N GLN A 214 -15.37 -55.33 -2.00
CA GLN A 214 -14.42 -55.10 -0.90
C GLN A 214 -14.50 -53.66 -0.39
N PHE A 215 -14.54 -52.67 -1.28
CA PHE A 215 -14.61 -51.25 -0.89
C PHE A 215 -15.98 -50.89 -0.31
N ARG A 216 -17.08 -51.37 -0.90
CA ARG A 216 -18.44 -50.95 -0.55
C ARG A 216 -19.06 -51.79 0.56
N ASP A 217 -18.99 -53.11 0.44
CA ASP A 217 -19.78 -54.03 1.26
C ASP A 217 -18.97 -54.48 2.49
N GLU A 218 -17.66 -54.71 2.35
CA GLU A 218 -16.78 -55.15 3.44
C GLU A 218 -16.22 -53.98 4.26
N HIS A 219 -15.59 -52.99 3.62
CA HIS A 219 -14.96 -51.86 4.33
C HIS A 219 -15.82 -50.58 4.40
N LYS A 220 -17.01 -50.59 3.77
CA LYS A 220 -18.00 -49.49 3.83
C LYS A 220 -17.40 -48.11 3.53
N ILE A 221 -16.52 -48.05 2.54
CA ILE A 221 -15.80 -46.83 2.15
C ILE A 221 -16.78 -45.87 1.46
N ASP A 222 -16.96 -44.69 2.05
CA ASP A 222 -17.77 -43.62 1.51
C ASP A 222 -16.94 -42.68 0.62
N GLY A 223 -17.60 -41.74 -0.08
CA GLY A 223 -16.92 -40.82 -1.00
C GLY A 223 -15.87 -39.92 -0.33
N LYS A 224 -16.03 -39.63 0.97
CA LYS A 224 -15.05 -38.85 1.74
C LYS A 224 -13.84 -39.70 2.09
N CYS A 225 -14.05 -40.93 2.55
CA CYS A 225 -12.99 -41.89 2.82
C CYS A 225 -12.19 -42.18 1.53
N LEU A 226 -12.87 -42.36 0.39
CA LEU A 226 -12.22 -42.55 -0.91
C LEU A 226 -11.27 -41.39 -1.26
N LEU A 227 -11.64 -40.14 -0.95
CA LEU A 227 -10.81 -38.97 -1.20
C LEU A 227 -9.59 -38.85 -0.27
N THR A 228 -9.59 -39.54 0.87
CA THR A 228 -8.49 -39.53 1.83
C THR A 228 -7.60 -40.76 1.76
N LEU A 229 -7.94 -41.75 0.94
CA LEU A 229 -7.14 -42.96 0.78
C LEU A 229 -5.77 -42.65 0.18
N THR A 230 -4.74 -43.24 0.80
CA THR A 230 -3.35 -43.18 0.34
C THR A 230 -2.94 -44.48 -0.35
N GLU A 231 -1.79 -44.47 -1.01
CA GLU A 231 -1.25 -45.67 -1.65
C GLU A 231 -0.91 -46.77 -0.62
N ASP A 232 -0.55 -46.36 0.61
CA ASP A 232 -0.25 -47.28 1.70
C ASP A 232 -1.51 -47.98 2.21
N ASP A 233 -2.67 -47.29 2.23
CA ASP A 233 -3.96 -47.89 2.61
C ASP A 233 -4.43 -48.94 1.61
N LEU A 234 -4.03 -48.83 0.34
CA LEU A 234 -4.33 -49.83 -0.70
C LEU A 234 -3.46 -51.09 -0.57
N ARG A 235 -2.22 -50.92 -0.07
CA ARG A 235 -1.20 -51.98 0.02
C ARG A 235 -1.24 -52.73 1.34
N SER A 236 -1.51 -52.03 2.43
CA SER A 236 -1.56 -52.58 3.78
C SER A 236 -2.96 -53.14 4.09
N PRO A 237 -3.07 -54.09 5.04
CA PRO A 237 -4.38 -54.48 5.57
C PRO A 237 -5.05 -53.23 6.19
N PRO A 238 -6.35 -53.00 5.94
CA PRO A 238 -7.36 -54.02 5.67
C PRO A 238 -7.69 -54.29 4.19
N LEU A 239 -7.24 -53.48 3.22
CA LEU A 239 -7.58 -53.66 1.80
C LEU A 239 -6.66 -54.63 1.05
N HIS A 240 -5.36 -54.62 1.35
CA HIS A 240 -4.37 -55.59 0.87
C HIS A 240 -4.50 -56.01 -0.63
N ILE A 241 -4.47 -55.03 -1.54
CA ILE A 241 -4.50 -55.31 -2.98
C ILE A 241 -3.16 -55.92 -3.40
N GLN A 242 -3.16 -57.16 -3.90
CA GLN A 242 -1.92 -57.89 -4.20
C GLN A 242 -1.29 -57.53 -5.56
N VAL A 243 -2.09 -57.02 -6.50
CA VAL A 243 -1.65 -56.72 -7.87
C VAL A 243 -1.11 -55.29 -7.94
N LEU A 244 0.21 -55.15 -8.07
CA LEU A 244 0.87 -53.85 -8.11
C LEU A 244 0.37 -52.94 -9.25
N GLY A 245 0.02 -53.53 -10.40
CA GLY A 245 -0.54 -52.81 -11.55
C GLY A 245 -1.85 -52.10 -11.21
N ASP A 246 -2.74 -52.77 -10.47
CA ASP A 246 -4.04 -52.21 -10.08
C ASP A 246 -3.89 -51.17 -8.98
N ILE A 247 -2.95 -51.36 -8.04
CA ILE A 247 -2.59 -50.35 -7.03
C ILE A 247 -2.15 -49.05 -7.70
N LYS A 248 -1.24 -49.12 -8.69
CA LYS A 248 -0.75 -47.93 -9.37
C LYS A 248 -1.82 -47.26 -10.23
N ARG A 249 -2.65 -48.03 -10.95
CA ARG A 249 -3.75 -47.47 -11.76
C ARG A 249 -4.84 -46.84 -10.90
N LEU A 250 -5.21 -47.47 -9.78
CA LEU A 250 -6.18 -46.94 -8.83
C LEU A 250 -5.63 -45.71 -8.10
N GLY A 251 -4.35 -45.72 -7.70
CA GLY A 251 -3.67 -44.58 -7.12
C GLY A 251 -3.64 -43.35 -8.04
N ILE A 252 -3.43 -43.54 -9.35
CA ILE A 252 -3.52 -42.45 -10.34
C ILE A 252 -4.95 -41.91 -10.44
N ALA A 253 -5.95 -42.79 -10.49
CA ALA A 253 -7.37 -42.39 -10.55
C ALA A 253 -7.81 -41.64 -9.28
N LEU A 254 -7.33 -42.06 -8.10
CA LEU A 254 -7.57 -41.39 -6.82
C LEU A 254 -6.93 -40.00 -6.78
N ARG A 255 -5.68 -39.85 -7.25
CA ARG A 255 -5.01 -38.54 -7.33
C ARG A 255 -5.76 -37.58 -8.26
N ALA A 256 -6.21 -38.05 -9.42
CA ALA A 256 -7.03 -37.25 -10.32
C ALA A 256 -8.36 -36.82 -9.67
N LEU A 257 -8.98 -37.70 -8.87
CA LEU A 257 -10.20 -37.39 -8.12
C LEU A 257 -9.94 -36.37 -7.01
N GLN A 258 -8.82 -36.49 -6.29
CA GLN A 258 -8.38 -35.55 -5.25
C GLN A 258 -8.08 -34.16 -5.82
N GLU A 259 -7.40 -34.09 -6.98
CA GLU A 259 -7.13 -32.82 -7.67
C GLU A 259 -8.42 -32.10 -8.07
N SER A 260 -9.40 -32.83 -8.60
CA SER A 260 -10.71 -32.25 -8.95
C SER A 260 -11.52 -31.77 -7.73
N ASN A 261 -11.17 -32.22 -6.52
CA ASN A 261 -11.85 -31.90 -5.26
C ASN A 261 -10.91 -31.30 -4.20
N ALA A 262 -9.88 -30.57 -4.64
CA ALA A 262 -8.79 -30.10 -3.77
C ALA A 262 -9.25 -29.30 -2.54
N GLU A 263 -10.30 -28.47 -2.65
CA GLU A 263 -10.82 -27.71 -1.51
C GLU A 263 -11.45 -28.61 -0.43
N LEU A 264 -12.15 -29.67 -0.84
CA LEU A 264 -12.75 -30.64 0.09
C LEU A 264 -11.66 -31.49 0.77
N VAL A 265 -10.62 -31.89 0.04
CA VAL A 265 -9.49 -32.65 0.59
C VAL A 265 -8.74 -31.84 1.66
N VAL A 266 -8.51 -30.55 1.42
CA VAL A 266 -7.88 -29.65 2.40
C VAL A 266 -8.72 -29.50 3.68
N CYS A 267 -10.05 -29.49 3.55
CA CYS A 267 -10.95 -29.48 4.70
C CYS A 267 -10.95 -30.80 5.48
N LEU A 268 -10.73 -31.93 4.81
CA LEU A 268 -10.78 -33.26 5.43
C LEU A 268 -9.46 -33.68 6.10
N MET A 269 -8.30 -33.36 5.50
CA MET A 269 -6.99 -33.89 5.96
C MET A 269 -6.12 -32.90 6.75
N GLY A 270 -6.48 -31.60 6.78
CA GLY A 270 -5.66 -30.58 7.45
C GLY A 270 -4.34 -30.27 6.71
N ARG A 271 -3.68 -29.15 7.08
CA ARG A 271 -2.54 -28.59 6.32
C ARG A 271 -1.20 -29.33 6.48
N SER A 272 -1.06 -30.30 7.37
CA SER A 272 0.25 -30.82 7.81
C SER A 272 0.82 -32.00 7.00
N LEU A 273 0.09 -32.58 6.03
CA LEU A 273 0.54 -33.77 5.28
C LEU A 273 0.83 -33.53 3.78
N ILE A 274 0.74 -32.29 3.28
CA ILE A 274 0.97 -31.98 1.85
C ILE A 274 2.46 -32.10 1.45
N GLY A 275 3.36 -32.29 2.42
CA GLY A 275 4.79 -32.55 2.16
C GLY A 275 5.10 -33.88 1.46
N SER A 276 4.15 -34.82 1.38
CA SER A 276 4.33 -36.09 0.67
C SER A 276 3.70 -36.13 -0.73
N LEU A 277 2.98 -35.08 -1.13
CA LEU A 277 2.46 -34.91 -2.49
C LEU A 277 3.39 -33.96 -3.26
N ASP A 278 4.57 -34.49 -3.57
CA ASP A 278 5.61 -33.84 -4.37
C ASP A 278 5.05 -33.48 -5.77
N LEU A 279 4.60 -32.24 -5.93
CA LEU A 279 4.24 -31.66 -7.21
C LEU A 279 5.54 -31.36 -7.97
N ASN A 280 6.05 -32.39 -8.63
CA ASN A 280 7.26 -32.34 -9.43
C ASN A 280 7.04 -31.44 -10.66
N LYS A 281 7.30 -30.14 -10.50
CA LYS A 281 7.35 -29.16 -11.60
C LYS A 281 8.81 -28.85 -11.94
N HIS A 282 9.59 -29.87 -12.29
CA HIS A 282 10.86 -29.69 -12.98
C HIS A 282 11.09 -30.78 -14.02
N SER A 283 10.82 -30.44 -15.28
CA SER A 283 11.31 -31.18 -16.44
C SER A 283 12.55 -30.46 -17.00
N LEU A 284 13.67 -31.21 -16.95
CA LEU A 284 14.79 -31.26 -17.91
C LEU A 284 15.81 -30.10 -17.99
N LYS A 285 16.98 -30.35 -17.37
CA LYS A 285 18.32 -30.51 -17.99
C LYS A 285 19.36 -30.72 -16.86
N SER A 286 19.73 -31.95 -16.51
CA SER A 286 20.70 -32.86 -17.14
C SER A 286 22.15 -32.68 -16.65
N HIS A 287 22.68 -33.76 -16.07
CA HIS A 287 24.09 -34.15 -15.86
C HIS A 287 24.87 -33.40 -14.76
N ASN A 288 25.73 -34.00 -13.93
CA ASN A 288 26.08 -35.41 -13.68
C ASN A 288 26.82 -35.50 -12.32
N ASN A 289 26.78 -36.69 -11.70
CA ASN A 289 27.77 -37.30 -10.80
C ASN A 289 28.18 -36.59 -9.49
N HIS A 290 27.84 -37.21 -8.35
CA HIS A 290 28.80 -38.05 -7.62
C HIS A 290 28.11 -38.85 -6.50
N MET A 291 28.38 -40.16 -6.48
CA MET A 291 28.11 -41.04 -5.33
C MET A 291 29.08 -40.75 -4.17
N ASN A 292 28.61 -40.92 -2.94
CA ASN A 292 29.18 -41.91 -2.01
C ASN A 292 28.28 -42.19 -0.80
N HIS A 293 28.21 -43.50 -0.51
CA HIS A 293 27.86 -44.23 0.73
C HIS A 293 28.37 -43.53 2.02
N SER A 294 27.87 -43.75 3.26
CA SER A 294 27.40 -44.99 3.91
C SER A 294 26.87 -44.74 5.34
N ASN A 295 26.10 -45.72 5.84
CA ASN A 295 25.86 -46.16 7.24
C ASN A 295 24.88 -45.34 8.10
N LEU A 296 23.76 -45.88 8.61
CA LEU A 296 23.42 -47.11 9.37
C LEU A 296 23.35 -46.83 10.89
N ASP A 297 22.13 -46.95 11.41
CA ASP A 297 21.64 -47.29 12.76
C ASP A 297 22.30 -46.70 14.04
N TYR A 298 21.50 -46.04 14.89
CA TYR A 298 20.86 -46.65 16.08
C TYR A 298 20.36 -45.59 17.11
N LEU A 299 19.19 -45.91 17.70
CA LEU A 299 18.70 -45.67 19.08
C LEU A 299 18.44 -44.25 19.64
N SER A 300 17.15 -44.11 20.00
CA SER A 300 16.65 -43.72 21.33
C SER A 300 16.54 -42.26 21.74
N ASN A 301 15.33 -41.98 22.23
CA ASN A 301 14.98 -40.94 23.18
C ASN A 301 15.93 -40.96 24.38
N ASP A 302 16.42 -39.79 24.77
CA ASP A 302 16.31 -39.34 26.15
C ASP A 302 16.49 -37.81 26.23
N ASP A 303 15.70 -37.22 27.12
CA ASP A 303 15.81 -35.87 27.63
C ASP A 303 17.22 -35.60 28.16
N PHE A 304 17.89 -34.56 27.67
CA PHE A 304 18.70 -33.69 28.53
C PHE A 304 18.90 -32.32 27.89
N SER A 305 18.57 -31.30 28.68
CA SER A 305 18.94 -29.91 28.52
C SER A 305 20.44 -29.74 28.25
N ASP A 306 20.79 -29.07 27.16
CA ASP A 306 22.06 -28.38 27.08
C ASP A 306 22.03 -27.13 26.18
N GLU A 307 22.72 -26.12 26.70
CA GLU A 307 22.91 -24.77 26.20
C GLU A 307 23.48 -24.76 24.77
N PHE A 308 22.66 -24.46 23.76
CA PHE A 308 23.19 -24.04 22.47
C PHE A 308 23.27 -22.51 22.41
N HIS A 309 24.43 -22.00 22.83
CA HIS A 309 24.94 -20.70 22.44
C HIS A 309 24.85 -20.54 20.92
N VAL A 310 23.76 -19.93 20.44
CA VAL A 310 23.73 -19.36 19.09
C VAL A 310 24.70 -18.19 19.13
N ASN A 311 25.94 -18.46 18.72
CA ASN A 311 26.89 -17.45 18.26
C ASN A 311 26.24 -16.71 17.08
N ARG A 312 25.36 -15.76 17.39
CA ARG A 312 24.99 -14.66 16.52
C ARG A 312 26.23 -13.81 16.40
N SER A 313 27.12 -14.22 15.49
CA SER A 313 28.13 -13.33 14.95
C SER A 313 27.37 -12.15 14.34
N GLU A 314 27.29 -11.08 15.12
CA GLU A 314 27.05 -9.72 14.65
C GLU A 314 28.17 -9.36 13.67
N GLY A 315 28.08 -9.89 12.46
CA GLY A 315 28.70 -9.28 11.31
C GLY A 315 27.92 -8.00 11.03
N GLN A 316 28.27 -6.90 11.71
CA GLN A 316 27.98 -5.56 11.22
C GLN A 316 28.48 -5.51 9.78
N ARG A 317 27.56 -5.61 8.81
CA ARG A 317 27.91 -5.44 7.40
C ARG A 317 28.35 -4.00 7.24
N GLU A 318 29.65 -3.77 7.12
CA GLU A 318 30.21 -2.42 6.93
C GLU A 318 29.51 -1.73 5.75
N MET A 319 28.79 -0.64 6.04
CA MET A 319 28.18 0.21 5.02
C MET A 319 29.30 0.92 4.25
N LYS A 320 29.64 0.40 3.07
CA LYS A 320 30.69 0.98 2.23
C LYS A 320 30.30 2.40 1.78
N PRO A 321 31.16 3.41 1.97
CA PRO A 321 30.90 4.76 1.47
C PRO A 321 31.06 4.77 -0.06
N GLU A 322 29.96 4.57 -0.77
CA GLU A 322 29.94 4.63 -2.24
C GLU A 322 29.89 6.09 -2.72
N SER A 323 31.00 6.82 -2.59
CA SER A 323 31.10 8.25 -2.96
C SER A 323 30.74 8.53 -4.42
N TRP A 324 30.93 7.56 -5.32
CA TRP A 324 30.55 7.70 -6.74
C TRP A 324 29.03 7.81 -6.94
N LYS A 325 28.21 7.11 -6.12
CA LYS A 325 26.74 7.25 -6.16
C LYS A 325 26.30 8.60 -5.62
N ALA A 326 27.01 9.13 -4.62
CA ALA A 326 26.77 10.48 -4.12
C ALA A 326 27.09 11.54 -5.18
N LEU A 327 28.15 11.36 -5.98
CA LEU A 327 28.47 12.22 -7.12
C LEU A 327 27.33 12.24 -8.17
N ILE A 328 26.76 11.07 -8.50
CA ILE A 328 25.63 10.97 -9.44
C ILE A 328 24.39 11.68 -8.87
N ALA A 329 24.09 11.49 -7.58
CA ALA A 329 22.97 12.19 -6.94
C ALA A 329 23.17 13.71 -6.96
N MET A 330 24.40 14.17 -6.73
CA MET A 330 24.76 15.58 -6.80
C MET A 330 24.59 16.14 -8.22
N LEU A 331 25.04 15.43 -9.26
CA LEU A 331 24.84 15.81 -10.65
C LEU A 331 23.34 15.88 -11.00
N TYR A 332 22.54 14.92 -10.51
CA TYR A 332 21.08 14.93 -10.67
C TYR A 332 20.46 16.18 -10.02
N PHE A 333 20.87 16.53 -8.81
CA PHE A 333 20.38 17.73 -8.14
C PHE A 333 20.75 19.01 -8.90
N PHE A 334 22.01 19.16 -9.32
CA PHE A 334 22.45 20.35 -10.07
C PHE A 334 21.76 20.48 -11.43
N THR A 335 21.53 19.36 -12.13
CA THR A 335 20.77 19.38 -13.38
C THR A 335 19.30 19.74 -13.15
N ALA A 336 18.68 19.23 -12.08
CA ALA A 336 17.31 19.59 -11.71
C ALA A 336 17.18 21.09 -11.36
N THR A 337 18.11 21.65 -10.58
CA THR A 337 18.09 23.10 -10.24
C THR A 337 18.43 23.98 -11.43
N TRP A 338 19.30 23.52 -12.34
CA TRP A 338 19.57 24.20 -13.60
C TRP A 338 18.32 24.28 -14.49
N ILE A 339 17.62 23.16 -14.65
CA ILE A 339 16.33 23.12 -15.37
C ILE A 339 15.32 24.03 -14.67
N THR A 340 15.28 24.02 -13.34
CA THR A 340 14.39 24.90 -12.56
C THR A 340 14.67 26.37 -12.88
N ALA A 341 15.93 26.80 -12.92
CA ALA A 341 16.27 28.19 -13.23
C ALA A 341 15.80 28.61 -14.64
N ILE A 342 15.95 27.74 -15.64
CA ILE A 342 15.44 27.99 -17.00
C ILE A 342 13.91 28.08 -16.99
N VAL A 343 13.25 27.13 -16.32
CA VAL A 343 11.77 27.11 -16.22
C VAL A 343 11.26 28.36 -15.50
N MET A 344 11.92 28.82 -14.44
CA MET A 344 11.57 30.05 -13.73
C MET A 344 11.59 31.27 -14.66
N VAL A 345 12.59 31.40 -15.54
CA VAL A 345 12.64 32.48 -16.55
C VAL A 345 11.48 32.35 -17.54
N ILE A 346 11.19 31.13 -18.03
CA ILE A 346 10.10 30.89 -18.99
C ILE A 346 8.73 31.21 -18.36
N VAL A 347 8.53 30.80 -17.11
CA VAL A 347 7.27 30.97 -16.39
C VAL A 347 7.07 32.44 -16.02
N HIS A 348 8.13 33.15 -15.65
CA HIS A 348 8.11 34.60 -15.43
C HIS A 348 7.62 35.37 -16.67
N ASP A 349 8.07 34.99 -17.86
CA ASP A 349 7.60 35.58 -19.13
C ASP A 349 6.12 35.26 -19.43
N ARG A 350 5.58 34.18 -18.86
CA ARG A 350 4.18 33.72 -19.05
C ARG A 350 3.21 34.18 -17.96
N VAL A 351 3.69 34.90 -16.95
CA VAL A 351 2.83 35.36 -15.85
C VAL A 351 1.72 36.25 -16.44
N PRO A 352 0.43 35.97 -16.14
CA PRO A 352 -0.66 36.78 -16.64
C PRO A 352 -0.61 38.21 -16.08
N ASP A 353 -0.96 39.19 -16.90
CA ASP A 353 -0.99 40.59 -16.48
C ASP A 353 -1.99 40.81 -15.33
N MET A 354 -1.51 41.42 -14.25
CA MET A 354 -2.27 41.65 -13.02
C MET A 354 -3.49 42.57 -13.21
N GLN A 355 -3.49 43.39 -14.26
CA GLN A 355 -4.64 44.26 -14.60
C GLN A 355 -5.82 43.45 -15.16
N THR A 356 -5.52 42.41 -15.94
CA THR A 356 -6.52 41.54 -16.57
C THR A 356 -6.96 40.43 -15.62
N TYR A 357 -6.02 39.91 -14.83
CA TYR A 357 -6.24 38.80 -13.90
C TYR A 357 -5.84 39.19 -12.47
N PRO A 358 -6.80 39.59 -11.61
CA PRO A 358 -6.51 39.93 -10.22
C PRO A 358 -6.09 38.69 -9.40
N PRO A 359 -5.44 38.88 -8.23
CA PRO A 359 -5.06 37.78 -7.34
C PRO A 359 -6.28 36.95 -6.94
N LEU A 360 -6.10 35.62 -6.86
CA LEU A 360 -7.12 34.72 -6.35
C LEU A 360 -7.43 35.02 -4.86
N PRO A 361 -8.69 34.82 -4.43
CA PRO A 361 -9.07 35.00 -3.04
C PRO A 361 -8.36 33.96 -2.15
N ASP A 362 -7.70 34.44 -1.10
CA ASP A 362 -6.96 33.60 -0.15
C ASP A 362 -7.28 34.05 1.27
N ILE A 363 -8.00 33.18 2.00
CA ILE A 363 -8.49 33.44 3.36
C ILE A 363 -7.33 33.83 4.29
N PHE A 364 -6.15 33.25 4.13
CA PHE A 364 -5.04 33.53 5.04
C PHE A 364 -4.44 34.92 4.76
N LEU A 365 -4.26 35.26 3.48
CA LEU A 365 -3.69 36.55 3.06
C LEU A 365 -4.67 37.71 3.29
N ASP A 366 -5.98 37.45 3.25
CA ASP A 366 -7.00 38.47 3.54
C ASP A 366 -7.02 38.87 5.03
N ASN A 367 -6.58 37.97 5.93
CA ASN A 367 -6.62 38.17 7.38
C ASN A 367 -5.31 38.67 7.99
N ILE A 368 -4.20 38.67 7.24
CA ILE A 368 -2.88 39.05 7.74
C ILE A 368 -2.37 40.30 7.03
N PRO A 369 -1.84 41.29 7.75
CA PRO A 369 -1.25 42.46 7.11
C PRO A 369 0.10 42.10 6.46
N LEU A 370 0.37 42.71 5.32
CA LEU A 370 1.63 42.60 4.59
C LEU A 370 2.81 43.12 5.43
N ILE A 371 3.83 42.30 5.64
CA ILE A 371 5.10 42.67 6.27
C ILE A 371 6.22 42.64 5.22
N PRO A 372 6.76 43.80 4.78
CA PRO A 372 7.67 43.86 3.63
C PRO A 372 9.05 43.24 3.87
N HIS A 373 9.48 43.13 5.13
CA HIS A 373 10.77 42.51 5.50
C HIS A 373 10.64 41.03 5.86
N ALA A 374 9.43 40.47 5.92
CA ALA A 374 9.22 39.09 6.36
C ALA A 374 9.92 38.09 5.43
N PHE A 375 9.91 38.33 4.12
CA PHE A 375 10.54 37.42 3.17
C PHE A 375 12.06 37.29 3.39
N ASN A 376 12.75 38.41 3.65
CA ASN A 376 14.18 38.40 4.01
C ASN A 376 14.42 37.61 5.31
N MET A 377 13.51 37.71 6.30
CA MET A 377 13.62 36.93 7.54
C MET A 377 13.44 35.42 7.29
N CYS A 378 12.55 35.03 6.38
CA CYS A 378 12.40 33.64 5.96
C CYS A 378 13.71 33.09 5.35
N GLU A 379 14.34 33.85 4.45
CA GLU A 379 15.61 33.43 3.84
C GLU A 379 16.72 33.27 4.89
N ILE A 380 16.79 34.17 5.89
CA ILE A 380 17.70 34.03 7.02
C ILE A 380 17.41 32.75 7.81
N CYS A 381 16.15 32.43 8.11
CA CYS A 381 15.79 31.17 8.77
C CYS A 381 16.26 29.95 7.97
N GLY A 382 16.09 29.97 6.64
CA GLY A 382 16.56 28.91 5.74
C GLY A 382 18.08 28.77 5.72
N LEU A 383 18.82 29.89 5.69
CA LEU A 383 20.27 29.89 5.76
C LEU A 383 20.78 29.34 7.10
N VAL A 384 20.14 29.70 8.22
CA VAL A 384 20.49 29.15 9.55
C VAL A 384 20.28 27.63 9.58
N LEU A 385 19.15 27.12 9.09
CA LEU A 385 18.90 25.68 8.98
C LEU A 385 19.94 24.98 8.08
N PHE A 386 20.31 25.60 6.97
CA PHE A 386 21.34 25.07 6.07
C PHE A 386 22.72 25.00 6.74
N ILE A 387 23.08 26.01 7.53
CA ILE A 387 24.33 26.01 8.31
C ILE A 387 24.31 24.89 9.36
N ILE A 388 23.23 24.75 10.13
CA ILE A 388 23.08 23.66 11.12
C ILE A 388 23.24 22.29 10.45
N TRP A 389 22.56 22.09 9.32
CA TRP A 389 22.67 20.85 8.56
C TRP A 389 24.07 20.59 8.02
N THR A 390 24.75 21.62 7.50
CA THR A 390 26.13 21.51 7.02
C THR A 390 27.08 21.10 8.13
N VAL A 391 26.91 21.65 9.34
CA VAL A 391 27.68 21.25 10.52
C VAL A 391 27.44 19.76 10.84
N ILE A 392 26.19 19.31 10.89
CA ILE A 392 25.83 17.90 11.11
C ILE A 392 26.50 16.99 10.07
N LEU A 393 26.42 17.35 8.78
CA LEU A 393 27.03 16.59 7.69
C LEU A 393 28.55 16.45 7.83
N VAL A 394 29.25 17.49 8.31
CA VAL A 394 30.71 17.46 8.50
C VAL A 394 31.10 16.49 9.60
N PHE A 395 30.35 16.44 10.70
CA PHE A 395 30.63 15.59 11.86
C PHE A 395 30.03 14.18 11.76
N HIS A 396 29.16 13.89 10.79
CA HIS A 396 28.54 12.57 10.66
C HIS A 396 29.46 11.56 9.95
N LYS A 397 29.66 10.38 10.55
CA LYS A 397 30.53 9.31 10.00
C LYS A 397 30.12 8.89 8.58
N HIS A 398 28.82 8.78 8.34
CA HIS A 398 28.23 8.33 7.07
C HIS A 398 27.84 9.48 6.10
N ARG A 399 28.54 10.61 6.13
CA ARG A 399 28.20 11.84 5.37
C ARG A 399 27.85 11.64 3.88
N PHE A 400 28.51 10.72 3.17
CA PHE A 400 28.23 10.47 1.75
C PHE A 400 26.87 9.79 1.52
N ILE A 401 26.40 8.99 2.48
CA ILE A 401 25.07 8.36 2.41
C ILE A 401 23.99 9.42 2.63
N LEU A 402 24.18 10.29 3.64
CA LEU A 402 23.26 11.40 3.92
C LEU A 402 23.19 12.37 2.74
N LEU A 403 24.34 12.75 2.18
CA LEU A 403 24.44 13.65 1.03
C LEU A 403 23.73 13.08 -0.21
N ARG A 404 23.88 11.77 -0.47
CA ARG A 404 23.18 11.07 -1.55
C ARG A 404 21.66 11.12 -1.37
N ARG A 405 21.16 10.83 -0.16
CA ARG A 405 19.72 10.86 0.18
C ARG A 405 19.15 12.27 0.05
N MET A 406 19.89 13.27 0.53
CA MET A 406 19.55 14.69 0.41
C MET A 406 19.40 15.09 -1.05
N PHE A 407 20.44 14.93 -1.88
CA PHE A 407 20.37 15.35 -3.28
C PHE A 407 19.31 14.59 -4.09
N SER A 408 19.09 13.30 -3.80
CA SER A 408 18.00 12.54 -4.45
C SER A 408 16.62 13.10 -4.12
N LEU A 409 16.36 13.42 -2.85
CA LEU A 409 15.07 13.94 -2.41
C LEU A 409 14.83 15.37 -2.89
N PHE A 410 15.80 16.26 -2.67
CA PHE A 410 15.72 17.64 -3.16
C PHE A 410 15.58 17.69 -4.68
N GLY A 411 16.39 16.93 -5.44
CA GLY A 411 16.32 16.92 -6.90
C GLY A 411 14.95 16.45 -7.42
N SER A 412 14.34 15.44 -6.78
CA SER A 412 13.03 14.91 -7.17
C SER A 412 11.91 15.92 -6.94
N VAL A 413 11.93 16.65 -5.81
CA VAL A 413 10.92 17.67 -5.52
C VAL A 413 11.07 18.88 -6.44
N PHE A 414 12.30 19.35 -6.68
CA PHE A 414 12.55 20.45 -7.62
C PHE A 414 12.18 20.10 -9.07
N PHE A 415 12.43 18.85 -9.48
CA PHE A 415 12.00 18.38 -10.80
C PHE A 415 10.48 18.35 -10.94
N LEU A 416 9.76 17.86 -9.91
CA LEU A 416 8.31 17.97 -9.86
C LEU A 416 7.86 19.42 -9.98
N ARG A 417 8.56 20.35 -9.31
CA ARG A 417 8.29 21.81 -9.36
C ARG A 417 8.41 22.37 -10.77
N CYS A 418 9.41 21.93 -11.53
CA CYS A 418 9.59 22.31 -12.93
C CYS A 418 8.38 21.92 -13.77
N VAL A 419 7.93 20.66 -13.65
CA VAL A 419 6.79 20.14 -14.41
C VAL A 419 5.52 20.89 -14.04
N THR A 420 5.26 21.09 -12.75
CA THR A 420 4.05 21.76 -12.28
C THR A 420 3.98 23.21 -12.76
N MET A 421 5.06 24.00 -12.63
CA MET A 421 5.03 25.40 -13.07
C MET A 421 4.88 25.56 -14.58
N LEU A 422 5.42 24.61 -15.37
CA LEU A 422 5.26 24.65 -16.82
C LEU A 422 3.82 24.35 -17.27
N ILE A 423 3.12 23.48 -16.53
CA ILE A 423 1.73 23.11 -16.85
C ILE A 423 0.78 24.27 -16.51
N THR A 424 0.96 24.89 -15.34
CA THR A 424 0.06 25.95 -14.87
C THR A 424 0.85 27.09 -14.24
N SER A 425 0.73 28.29 -14.83
CA SER A 425 1.21 29.55 -14.27
C SER A 425 0.04 30.31 -13.62
N LEU A 426 0.10 30.54 -12.31
CA LEU A 426 -0.93 31.25 -11.56
C LEU A 426 -0.65 32.77 -11.52
N SER A 427 -1.69 33.56 -11.22
CA SER A 427 -1.59 35.01 -11.05
C SER A 427 -0.76 35.36 -9.81
N VAL A 428 -0.20 36.57 -9.79
CA VAL A 428 0.61 37.06 -8.66
C VAL A 428 -0.26 37.30 -7.42
N PRO A 429 0.13 36.83 -6.22
CA PRO A 429 -0.68 36.94 -4.99
C PRO A 429 -0.79 38.37 -4.44
N GLY A 430 0.21 39.23 -4.66
CA GLY A 430 0.26 40.58 -4.09
C GLY A 430 0.55 41.67 -5.12
N ARG A 431 -0.17 42.79 -5.04
CA ARG A 431 0.08 43.98 -5.90
C ARG A 431 1.42 44.67 -5.64
N HIS A 432 2.06 44.37 -4.52
CA HIS A 432 3.36 44.91 -4.15
C HIS A 432 4.51 44.28 -4.96
N LEU A 433 4.29 43.11 -5.57
CA LEU A 433 5.23 42.52 -6.52
C LEU A 433 5.01 43.14 -7.90
N GLN A 434 5.87 44.07 -8.29
CA GLN A 434 5.86 44.64 -9.64
C GLN A 434 6.48 43.66 -10.65
N CYS A 435 5.74 42.61 -10.98
CA CYS A 435 6.10 41.67 -12.04
C CYS A 435 5.60 42.23 -13.38
N LYS A 436 6.52 42.67 -14.25
CA LYS A 436 6.20 43.01 -15.65
C LYS A 436 6.82 41.96 -16.55
N ALA A 437 6.02 41.41 -17.47
CA ALA A 437 6.53 40.54 -18.52
C ALA A 437 7.64 41.28 -19.29
N ARG A 438 8.80 40.64 -19.45
CA ARG A 438 9.92 41.23 -20.18
C ARG A 438 9.59 41.22 -21.69
N PRO A 439 9.99 42.24 -22.46
CA PRO A 439 9.89 42.17 -23.92
C PRO A 439 10.71 40.99 -24.45
N TYR A 440 10.26 40.38 -25.55
CA TYR A 440 10.82 39.15 -26.15
C TYR A 440 12.35 39.21 -26.32
N GLY A 441 13.09 38.70 -25.33
CA GLY A 441 14.54 38.58 -25.37
C GLY A 441 15.00 37.37 -26.19
N SER A 442 16.25 37.42 -26.65
CA SER A 442 16.89 36.29 -27.35
C SER A 442 17.09 35.09 -26.39
N TRP A 443 17.15 33.86 -26.93
CA TRP A 443 17.36 32.66 -26.09
C TRP A 443 18.65 32.73 -25.26
N LEU A 444 19.68 33.41 -25.77
CA LEU A 444 20.94 33.58 -25.07
C LEU A 444 20.80 34.47 -23.83
N GLU A 445 19.99 35.53 -23.92
CA GLU A 445 19.66 36.38 -22.77
C GLU A 445 18.85 35.63 -21.72
N ARG A 446 17.92 34.77 -22.14
CA ARG A 446 17.16 33.92 -21.20
C ARG A 446 18.06 32.97 -20.45
N VAL A 447 19.03 32.35 -21.13
CA VAL A 447 19.99 31.43 -20.51
C VAL A 447 20.97 32.18 -19.61
N SER A 448 21.44 33.37 -19.99
CA SER A 448 22.32 34.17 -19.13
C SER A 448 21.62 34.65 -17.87
N GLN A 449 20.33 34.99 -17.95
CA GLN A 449 19.50 35.31 -16.80
C GLN A 449 19.21 34.08 -15.93
N ALA A 450 18.91 32.93 -16.53
CA ALA A 450 18.78 31.68 -15.80
C ALA A 450 20.08 31.33 -15.06
N PHE A 451 21.24 31.62 -15.66
CA PHE A 451 22.53 31.48 -15.01
C PHE A 451 22.71 32.40 -13.81
N LEU A 452 22.32 33.68 -13.93
CA LEU A 452 22.36 34.63 -12.82
C LEU A 452 21.47 34.18 -11.65
N ILE A 453 20.25 33.71 -11.94
CA ILE A 453 19.31 33.18 -10.94
C ILE A 453 19.88 31.93 -10.27
N TRP A 454 20.45 31.01 -11.07
CA TRP A 454 21.01 29.75 -10.57
C TRP A 454 22.24 29.97 -9.70
N GLN A 455 23.16 30.86 -10.11
CA GLN A 455 24.32 31.26 -9.31
C GLN A 455 23.88 31.87 -7.98
N GLY A 456 22.77 32.62 -8.00
CA GLY A 456 22.21 33.24 -6.80
C GLY A 456 21.33 32.34 -5.93
N GLY A 457 21.21 31.06 -6.28
CA GLY A 457 20.35 30.11 -5.55
C GLY A 457 18.86 30.48 -5.53
N GLY A 458 18.42 31.42 -6.38
CA GLY A 458 17.05 31.94 -6.40
C GLY A 458 16.65 32.80 -5.19
N MET A 459 17.60 33.29 -4.40
CA MET A 459 17.33 34.10 -3.21
C MET A 459 17.10 35.58 -3.54
N SER A 460 16.10 36.20 -2.91
CA SER A 460 15.80 37.62 -3.05
C SER A 460 16.82 38.55 -2.38
N ILE A 461 17.54 38.08 -1.34
CA ILE A 461 18.65 38.83 -0.71
C ILE A 461 19.75 39.20 -1.72
N GLN A 462 19.92 38.40 -2.78
CA GLN A 462 20.90 38.67 -3.84
C GLN A 462 20.32 39.51 -4.99
N GLY A 463 19.14 40.11 -4.79
CA GLY A 463 18.50 41.02 -5.73
C GLY A 463 17.74 40.31 -6.86
N VAL A 464 17.61 38.98 -6.80
CA VAL A 464 16.89 38.19 -7.80
C VAL A 464 15.43 38.07 -7.38
N ARG A 465 14.54 38.76 -8.09
CA ARG A 465 13.09 38.63 -7.92
C ARG A 465 12.48 37.98 -9.15
N THR A 466 11.96 36.78 -8.98
CA THR A 466 11.27 36.01 -10.01
C THR A 466 9.79 35.89 -9.66
N CYS A 467 8.93 35.76 -10.67
CA CYS A 467 7.49 35.64 -10.49
C CYS A 467 6.97 34.41 -11.25
N GLY A 468 5.83 33.87 -10.80
CA GLY A 468 5.10 32.81 -11.50
C GLY A 468 5.24 31.41 -10.92
N ASP A 469 5.97 31.23 -9.80
CA ASP A 469 6.14 29.95 -9.12
C ASP A 469 5.13 29.72 -7.98
N TYR A 470 3.86 30.01 -8.25
CA TYR A 470 2.79 30.02 -7.24
C TYR A 470 1.93 28.74 -7.24
N MET A 471 2.49 27.56 -7.56
CA MET A 471 1.74 26.29 -7.43
C MET A 471 2.20 25.46 -6.22
N PHE A 472 3.51 25.44 -5.93
CA PHE A 472 4.01 25.04 -4.62
C PHE A 472 5.36 25.68 -4.31
N SER A 473 5.53 26.19 -3.09
CA SER A 473 6.66 27.05 -2.72
C SER A 473 7.98 26.28 -2.50
N GLY A 474 9.05 26.73 -3.15
CA GLY A 474 10.38 26.14 -3.07
C GLY A 474 11.07 26.46 -1.75
N HIS A 475 10.87 27.67 -1.22
CA HIS A 475 11.35 28.06 0.10
C HIS A 475 10.75 27.18 1.20
N THR A 476 9.45 26.91 1.14
CA THR A 476 8.79 25.96 2.05
C THR A 476 9.37 24.55 1.93
N VAL A 477 9.62 24.07 0.70
CA VAL A 477 10.26 22.75 0.49
C VAL A 477 11.65 22.70 1.15
N VAL A 478 12.48 23.74 0.97
CA VAL A 478 13.83 23.77 1.52
C VAL A 478 13.82 23.80 3.04
N LEU A 479 13.00 24.68 3.64
CA LEU A 479 12.85 24.77 5.10
C LEU A 479 12.41 23.42 5.70
N THR A 480 11.37 22.82 5.13
CA THR A 480 10.77 21.58 5.65
C THR A 480 11.69 20.38 5.48
N LEU A 481 12.33 20.22 4.33
CA LEU A 481 13.27 19.12 4.11
C LEU A 481 14.51 19.27 5.00
N LEU A 482 15.10 20.47 5.11
CA LEU A 482 16.24 20.70 6.01
C LEU A 482 15.87 20.37 7.46
N ASN A 483 14.71 20.82 7.92
CA ASN A 483 14.20 20.47 9.25
C ASN A 483 14.11 18.95 9.46
N PHE A 484 13.50 18.22 8.53
CA PHE A 484 13.37 16.76 8.65
C PHE A 484 14.72 16.03 8.60
N PHE A 485 15.64 16.46 7.74
CA PHE A 485 16.99 15.92 7.69
C PHE A 485 17.74 16.15 9.01
N ILE A 486 17.65 17.35 9.58
CA ILE A 486 18.26 17.65 10.89
C ILE A 486 17.69 16.72 11.96
N THR A 487 16.37 16.54 12.04
CA THR A 487 15.74 15.73 13.09
C THR A 487 15.97 14.23 12.94
N GLU A 488 16.08 13.71 11.72
CA GLU A 488 16.29 12.26 11.46
C GLU A 488 17.73 11.83 11.77
N TYR A 489 18.72 12.62 11.35
CA TYR A 489 20.14 12.25 11.43
C TYR A 489 20.84 12.81 12.67
N THR A 490 20.09 13.32 13.64
CA THR A 490 20.60 13.84 14.91
C THR A 490 20.06 13.00 16.08
N PRO A 491 20.86 12.70 17.12
CA PRO A 491 20.45 11.88 18.24
C PRO A 491 19.48 12.65 19.14
N THR A 492 18.61 11.91 19.84
CA THR A 492 17.61 12.46 20.76
C THR A 492 18.18 13.30 21.91
N SER A 493 19.48 13.14 22.22
CA SER A 493 20.18 13.95 23.22
C SER A 493 20.30 15.43 22.82
N LEU A 494 20.30 15.75 21.53
CA LEU A 494 20.39 17.12 21.01
C LEU A 494 18.99 17.72 20.79
N TYR A 495 18.11 17.57 21.79
CA TYR A 495 16.73 18.06 21.72
C TYR A 495 16.65 19.57 21.43
N LEU A 496 17.63 20.37 21.89
CA LEU A 496 17.68 21.81 21.60
C LEU A 496 17.79 22.09 20.10
N VAL A 497 18.58 21.29 19.36
CA VAL A 497 18.72 21.42 17.90
C VAL A 497 17.40 21.03 17.21
N HIS A 498 16.71 20.02 17.71
CA HIS A 498 15.40 19.62 17.19
C HIS A 498 14.35 20.71 17.44
N THR A 499 14.26 21.24 18.66
CA THR A 499 13.34 22.34 18.98
C THR A 499 13.65 23.57 18.14
N LEU A 500 14.92 23.96 18.03
CA LEU A 500 15.33 25.12 17.23
C LEU A 500 14.96 24.94 15.75
N SER A 501 15.20 23.77 15.17
CA SER A 501 14.88 23.50 13.76
C SER A 501 13.38 23.56 13.49
N TRP A 502 12.55 22.99 14.36
CA TRP A 502 11.09 23.07 14.25
C TRP A 502 10.58 24.51 14.41
N VAL A 503 11.14 25.26 15.34
CA VAL A 503 10.80 26.68 15.56
C VAL A 503 11.17 27.52 14.33
N LEU A 504 12.37 27.34 13.78
CA LEU A 504 12.80 28.03 12.55
C LEU A 504 11.94 27.65 11.34
N ASN A 505 11.53 26.38 11.23
CA ASN A 505 10.63 25.94 10.16
C ASN A 505 9.25 26.58 10.29
N LEU A 506 8.69 26.64 11.50
CA LEU A 506 7.39 27.27 11.76
C LEU A 506 7.43 28.78 11.46
N PHE A 507 8.43 29.49 11.99
CA PHE A 507 8.59 30.92 11.72
C PHE A 507 8.91 31.21 10.26
N GLY A 508 9.74 30.40 9.60
CA GLY A 508 10.02 30.53 8.18
C GLY A 508 8.74 30.40 7.32
N ILE A 509 7.90 29.40 7.60
CA ILE A 509 6.60 29.23 6.94
C ILE A 509 5.68 30.44 7.20
N PHE A 510 5.61 30.92 8.44
CA PHE A 510 4.82 32.11 8.78
C PHE A 510 5.30 33.35 8.02
N PHE A 511 6.61 33.58 7.94
CA PHE A 511 7.20 34.72 7.24
C PHE A 511 6.98 34.68 5.72
N ILE A 512 6.94 33.49 5.11
CA ILE A 512 6.56 33.34 3.70
C ILE A 512 5.14 33.88 3.46
N LEU A 513 4.19 33.49 4.32
CA LEU A 513 2.81 33.90 4.18
C LEU A 513 2.61 35.39 4.52
N ALA A 514 3.27 35.89 5.57
CA ALA A 514 3.19 37.29 5.99
C ALA A 514 3.81 38.27 4.97
N ALA A 515 4.70 37.78 4.10
CA ALA A 515 5.24 38.57 2.99
C ALA A 515 4.29 38.67 1.79
N HIS A 516 3.21 37.85 1.74
CA HIS A 516 2.27 37.76 0.64
C HIS A 516 2.95 37.48 -0.72
N GLU A 517 4.12 36.83 -0.73
CA GLU A 517 4.83 36.44 -1.95
C GLU A 517 4.36 35.09 -2.50
N HIS A 518 3.74 34.24 -1.68
CA HIS A 518 3.16 32.96 -2.07
C HIS A 518 1.73 32.82 -1.55
N TYR A 519 0.89 32.05 -2.26
CA TYR A 519 -0.43 31.70 -1.74
C TYR A 519 -0.31 30.70 -0.58
N SER A 520 -1.30 30.70 0.31
CA SER A 520 -1.39 29.75 1.41
C SER A 520 -1.47 28.30 0.93
N ILE A 521 -2.13 28.08 -0.22
CA ILE A 521 -2.21 26.76 -0.86
C ILE A 521 -0.83 26.27 -1.33
N ASP A 522 0.02 27.16 -1.84
CA ASP A 522 1.36 26.82 -2.32
C ASP A 522 2.24 26.29 -1.19
N VAL A 523 2.10 26.91 -0.02
CA VAL A 523 2.81 26.55 1.20
C VAL A 523 2.26 25.24 1.76
N PHE A 524 0.94 25.05 1.77
CA PHE A 524 0.31 23.82 2.24
C PHE A 524 0.70 22.61 1.38
N ILE A 525 0.61 22.73 0.04
CA ILE A 525 0.97 21.67 -0.89
C ILE A 525 2.47 21.35 -0.78
N ALA A 526 3.33 22.37 -0.69
CA ALA A 526 4.77 22.17 -0.50
C ALA A 526 5.08 21.40 0.79
N PHE A 527 4.48 21.79 1.91
CA PHE A 527 4.64 21.09 3.19
C PHE A 527 4.16 19.63 3.10
N TYR A 528 3.01 19.39 2.48
CA TYR A 528 2.45 18.05 2.31
C TYR A 528 3.35 17.15 1.45
N ILE A 529 3.77 17.62 0.27
CA ILE A 529 4.61 16.85 -0.66
C ILE A 529 5.98 16.54 -0.02
N SER A 530 6.63 17.53 0.59
CA SER A 530 7.92 17.34 1.29
C SER A 530 7.82 16.28 2.39
N THR A 531 6.80 16.39 3.24
CA THR A 531 6.61 15.46 4.36
C THR A 531 6.35 14.03 3.87
N ARG A 532 5.49 13.85 2.86
CA ARG A 532 5.14 12.53 2.34
C ARG A 532 6.29 11.88 1.60
N LEU A 533 6.99 12.63 0.74
CA LEU A 533 8.15 12.10 0.03
C LEU A 533 9.28 11.72 1.00
N PHE A 534 9.53 12.55 2.01
CA PHE A 534 10.51 12.24 3.05
C PHE A 534 10.15 10.96 3.80
N LEU A 535 8.90 10.85 4.27
CA LEU A 535 8.41 9.67 4.99
C LEU A 535 8.47 8.41 4.14
N TYR A 536 8.01 8.47 2.89
CA TYR A 536 8.03 7.31 1.99
C TYR A 536 9.45 6.86 1.67
N TYR A 537 10.37 7.81 1.43
CA TYR A 537 11.77 7.50 1.19
C TYR A 537 12.40 6.79 2.39
N HIS A 538 12.26 7.33 3.60
CA HIS A 538 12.87 6.76 4.80
C HIS A 538 12.18 5.47 5.26
N THR A 539 10.86 5.35 5.09
CA THR A 539 10.14 4.10 5.38
C THR A 539 10.63 2.96 4.48
N LEU A 540 10.87 3.23 3.19
CA LEU A 540 11.40 2.24 2.25
C LEU A 540 12.88 1.94 2.52
N ALA A 541 13.68 2.95 2.88
CA ALA A 541 15.10 2.77 3.16
C ALA A 541 15.35 2.01 4.47
N ASN A 542 14.53 2.24 5.50
CA ASN A 542 14.69 1.64 6.83
C ASN A 542 14.08 0.24 6.93
N ASN A 543 13.05 -0.08 6.12
CA ASN A 543 12.39 -1.39 6.14
C ASN A 543 12.85 -2.29 4.98
N GLN A 544 13.94 -3.02 5.21
CA GLN A 544 14.54 -3.89 4.19
C GLN A 544 13.59 -5.01 3.70
N ALA A 545 12.68 -5.49 4.55
CA ALA A 545 11.67 -6.48 4.19
C ALA A 545 10.66 -5.98 3.15
N LEU A 546 10.33 -4.68 3.16
CA LEU A 546 9.48 -4.06 2.15
C LEU A 546 10.24 -3.88 0.82
N TYR A 547 11.52 -3.51 0.90
CA TYR A 547 12.37 -3.33 -0.27
C TYR A 547 12.68 -4.64 -1.01
N GLN A 548 12.98 -5.73 -0.28
CA GLN A 548 13.35 -7.01 -0.86
C GLN A 548 12.17 -7.75 -1.49
N ASN A 549 11.00 -7.75 -0.84
CA ASN A 549 9.82 -8.48 -1.32
C ASN A 549 9.21 -7.87 -2.59
N ASP A 550 9.33 -6.55 -2.77
CA ASP A 550 8.72 -5.81 -3.89
C ASP A 550 9.76 -5.21 -4.85
N ARG A 551 10.96 -5.83 -4.95
CA ARG A 551 12.11 -5.33 -5.71
C ARG A 551 11.81 -4.99 -7.18
N LYS A 552 10.91 -5.74 -7.83
CA LYS A 552 10.50 -5.48 -9.22
C LYS A 552 9.61 -4.24 -9.33
N ARG A 553 8.70 -4.04 -8.39
CA ARG A 553 7.76 -2.91 -8.37
C ARG A 553 8.48 -1.62 -7.99
N THR A 554 9.33 -1.64 -6.97
CA THR A 554 10.14 -0.48 -6.57
C THR A 554 11.10 -0.04 -7.68
N ARG A 555 11.67 -0.98 -8.45
CA ARG A 555 12.50 -0.65 -9.62
C ARG A 555 11.74 0.10 -10.73
N ILE A 556 10.45 -0.19 -10.91
CA ILE A 556 9.62 0.43 -11.96
C ILE A 556 9.09 1.79 -11.50
N TRP A 557 8.56 1.87 -10.27
CA TRP A 557 7.91 3.07 -9.77
C TRP A 557 8.89 4.08 -9.15
N PHE A 558 10.02 3.62 -8.62
CA PHE A 558 11.04 4.45 -7.98
C PHE A 558 12.46 4.05 -8.45
N PRO A 559 12.78 4.22 -9.75
CA PRO A 559 14.07 3.79 -10.31
C PRO A 559 15.28 4.50 -9.67
N LEU A 560 15.13 5.81 -9.36
CA LEU A 560 16.17 6.59 -8.67
C LEU A 560 16.44 6.07 -7.26
N PHE A 561 15.38 5.77 -6.50
CA PHE A 561 15.48 5.19 -5.16
C PHE A 561 16.20 3.83 -5.20
N TYR A 562 15.79 2.95 -6.12
CA TYR A 562 16.41 1.64 -6.30
C TYR A 562 17.90 1.75 -6.60
N PHE A 563 18.30 2.67 -7.48
CA PHE A 563 19.70 2.87 -7.83
C PHE A 563 20.52 3.40 -6.65
N PHE A 564 20.07 4.46 -5.98
CA PHE A 564 20.82 5.07 -4.89
C PHE A 564 20.90 4.16 -3.66
N GLU A 565 19.85 3.42 -3.31
CA GLU A 565 19.82 2.61 -2.09
C GLU A 565 20.37 1.17 -2.27
N SER A 566 20.85 0.82 -3.47
CA SER A 566 21.34 -0.53 -3.85
C SER A 566 22.55 -1.10 -3.07
N GLY A 567 23.01 -0.47 -1.99
CA GLY A 567 24.13 -0.92 -1.16
C GLY A 567 24.03 -0.54 0.32
N VAL A 568 22.89 0.01 0.77
CA VAL A 568 22.63 0.32 2.19
C VAL A 568 21.56 -0.65 2.67
N HIS A 569 21.91 -1.45 3.69
CA HIS A 569 21.08 -2.59 4.11
C HIS A 569 20.40 -2.38 5.47
N ASP A 570 20.90 -1.45 6.28
CA ASP A 570 20.43 -1.19 7.63
C ASP A 570 20.17 0.32 7.85
N ILE A 571 19.44 0.64 8.94
CA ILE A 571 19.22 2.02 9.39
C ILE A 571 20.57 2.69 9.61
N VAL A 572 20.76 3.90 9.08
CA VAL A 572 22.01 4.63 9.25
C VAL A 572 22.12 5.06 10.72
N PRO A 573 23.11 4.58 11.48
CA PRO A 573 23.24 4.93 12.88
C PRO A 573 23.77 6.36 13.00
N ASN A 574 23.23 7.11 13.97
CA ASN A 574 23.62 8.49 14.27
C ASN A 574 24.95 8.53 15.03
N VAL A 575 26.04 8.15 14.35
CA VAL A 575 27.41 8.14 14.89
C VAL A 575 28.18 9.31 14.32
N PHE A 576 28.66 10.18 15.21
CA PHE A 576 29.47 11.34 14.86
C PHE A 576 30.95 11.01 15.02
N ASP A 577 31.72 11.25 13.98
CA ASP A 577 33.16 11.15 13.99
C ASP A 577 33.74 12.55 13.74
N ASN A 578 34.72 12.95 14.54
CA ASN A 578 35.42 14.22 14.29
C ASN A 578 36.36 14.05 13.08
N PRO A 579 36.07 14.67 11.91
CA PRO A 579 36.89 14.50 10.71
C PRO A 579 38.31 15.04 10.90
N PHE A 580 38.47 16.04 11.78
CA PHE A 580 39.75 16.67 12.07
C PHE A 580 40.68 15.78 12.90
N ARG A 581 40.13 14.88 13.73
CA ARG A 581 40.95 13.92 14.53
C ARG A 581 41.56 12.82 13.65
N SER A 582 40.83 12.36 12.63
CA SER A 582 41.30 11.37 11.65
C SER A 582 42.38 11.93 10.71
N GLN A 583 42.26 13.20 10.30
CA GLN A 583 43.29 13.87 9.51
C GLN A 583 44.55 14.15 10.32
N HIS A 584 44.46 14.55 11.59
CA HIS A 584 45.65 14.66 12.46
C HIS A 584 46.37 13.31 12.65
N TRP A 585 45.63 12.20 12.81
CA TRP A 585 46.22 10.85 12.85
C TRP A 585 46.87 10.47 11.52
N LYS A 586 46.18 10.65 10.38
CA LYS A 586 46.73 10.32 9.05
C LYS A 586 47.93 11.21 8.69
N LEU A 587 47.90 12.49 9.06
CA LEU A 587 49.01 13.42 8.87
C LEU A 587 50.18 13.10 9.81
N ASN A 588 49.94 12.74 11.08
CA ASN A 588 51.00 12.32 12.01
C ASN A 588 51.61 10.97 11.62
N VAL A 589 50.80 10.03 11.12
CA VAL A 589 51.29 8.74 10.59
C VAL A 589 52.03 8.94 9.27
N PHE A 590 51.55 9.82 8.40
CA PHE A 590 52.24 10.19 7.16
C PHE A 590 53.55 10.93 7.43
N LEU A 591 53.58 11.88 8.37
CA LEU A 591 54.79 12.58 8.83
C LEU A 591 55.78 11.63 9.52
N LYS A 592 55.31 10.69 10.36
CA LYS A 592 56.17 9.62 10.93
C LYS A 592 56.74 8.69 9.86
N LYS A 593 56.02 8.48 8.75
CA LYS A 593 56.46 7.64 7.64
C LYS A 593 57.40 8.38 6.67
N LEU A 594 57.32 9.71 6.60
CA LEU A 594 58.17 10.59 5.79
C LEU A 594 59.48 11.02 6.48
N MET A 595 59.59 10.92 7.80
CA MET A 595 60.83 11.24 8.53
C MET A 595 61.34 10.08 9.41
N PRO A 596 61.93 9.01 8.84
CA PRO A 596 62.57 7.95 9.63
C PRO A 596 64.00 8.29 10.10
N LYS A 597 64.57 9.45 9.74
CA LYS A 597 65.99 9.77 10.02
C LYS A 597 66.26 11.25 10.26
N VAL A 598 65.91 11.78 11.44
CA VAL A 598 66.54 13.02 11.97
C VAL A 598 66.76 12.99 13.49
N PHE A 599 66.07 12.15 14.26
CA PHE A 599 66.14 12.17 15.74
C PHE A 599 67.00 11.06 16.38
N ASP A 600 68.16 10.74 15.81
CA ASP A 600 69.12 9.82 16.45
C ASP A 600 70.59 10.25 16.29
N LYS A 601 70.85 11.56 16.44
CA LYS A 601 72.21 12.14 16.49
C LYS A 601 72.37 13.28 17.50
N SER A 602 71.72 13.20 18.67
CA SER A 602 71.98 14.14 19.78
C SER A 602 72.17 13.46 21.15
N LYS A 603 72.68 12.22 21.17
CA LYS A 603 73.28 11.60 22.36
C LYS A 603 74.67 11.06 22.01
N GLN A 604 75.60 11.97 21.72
CA GLN A 604 77.04 11.78 21.85
C GLN A 604 77.72 13.14 21.64
N LEU A 605 77.64 13.98 22.67
CA LEU A 605 78.63 14.96 23.12
C LEU A 605 78.13 15.62 24.40
#